data_AF-A0A523Y008-F1
#
_entry.id   AF-A0A523Y008-F1
#
_cell.length_a   1.000
_cell.length_b   1.000
_cell.length_c   1.000
_cell.angle_alpha   90.00
_cell.angle_beta   90.00
_cell.angle_gamma   90.00
#
_symmetry.space_group_name_H-M   'P 1'
#
loop_
_entity.id
_entity.type
_entity.pdbx_description
1 polymer ?
#
loop_
_entity_poly.entity_id
_entity_poly.type
_entity_poly.pdbx_seq_one_letter_code
_entity_poly.pdbx_strand_id
1 'polypeptide(L)'
;MSPTNKESHRPSPQRILFGVDEPIFDVLPERVLSNLRLPTSENALLWNITYPLAQPTINLLEILELRPLWGTRTLPEASEDNLTPYYWGYRVNGERLSQLDEVLELVDGPGLPTEVDLFLLGRHSLVLVEAKHMSGLGRCSRYTRRRCPEMHLLDDEMRRPCRYWQGVAANFEVHLEFGPRPQPGKYAPACNRHYQLARTLLVGHALALRLERTFHMWLIVPRERWGSFEPNWMDFTQRVRDDGLWRRMRVLAWEEIRRLSGV
;
A
#
# COMPACT_ATOMS: atom_id res chain seq x y z
N MET A 1 -50.46 28.29 10.15
CA MET A 1 -49.74 27.65 9.04
C MET A 1 -48.36 28.29 8.92
N SER A 2 -47.33 27.63 9.46
CA SER A 2 -45.93 27.90 9.16
C SER A 2 -45.26 26.53 9.08
N PRO A 3 -44.73 26.14 7.91
CA PRO A 3 -44.24 24.79 7.71
C PRO A 3 -42.92 24.61 8.47
N THR A 4 -42.87 23.53 9.22
CA THR A 4 -41.70 22.98 9.88
C THR A 4 -40.57 22.76 8.88
N ASN A 5 -39.38 23.25 9.24
CA ASN A 5 -38.12 22.92 8.59
C ASN A 5 -37.95 21.40 8.65
N LYS A 6 -38.24 20.71 7.54
CA LYS A 6 -37.83 19.32 7.35
C LYS A 6 -36.32 19.34 7.23
N GLU A 7 -35.64 18.97 8.31
CA GLU A 7 -34.27 18.45 8.23
C GLU A 7 -34.24 17.40 7.13
N SER A 8 -33.53 17.71 6.05
CA SER A 8 -33.24 16.76 5.00
C SER A 8 -32.33 15.68 5.58
N HIS A 9 -32.91 14.60 6.11
CA HIS A 9 -32.18 13.36 6.34
C HIS A 9 -31.50 12.97 5.03
N ARG A 10 -30.17 13.11 4.99
CA ARG A 10 -29.36 12.46 3.95
C ARG A 10 -29.64 10.95 4.03
N PRO A 11 -29.85 10.25 2.91
CA PRO A 11 -30.07 8.80 2.94
C PRO A 11 -28.87 8.12 3.61
N SER A 12 -29.15 7.20 4.55
CA SER A 12 -28.10 6.50 5.29
C SER A 12 -27.32 5.55 4.35
N PRO A 13 -25.99 5.46 4.47
CA PRO A 13 -25.14 4.67 3.57
C PRO A 13 -25.12 3.17 3.91
N GLN A 14 -26.25 2.60 4.36
CA GLN A 14 -26.32 1.22 4.89
C GLN A 14 -26.01 0.09 3.88
N ARG A 15 -25.65 0.38 2.63
CA ARG A 15 -25.38 -0.66 1.60
C ARG A 15 -24.19 -0.37 0.67
N ILE A 16 -23.18 0.36 1.13
CA ILE A 16 -21.96 0.57 0.32
C ILE A 16 -20.88 -0.45 0.64
N LEU A 17 -20.79 -0.92 1.90
CA LEU A 17 -19.70 -1.79 2.36
C LEU A 17 -20.24 -3.14 2.83
N PHE A 18 -19.61 -4.24 2.41
CA PHE A 18 -19.87 -5.55 3.01
C PHE A 18 -19.47 -5.56 4.48
N GLY A 19 -20.24 -6.24 5.34
CA GLY A 19 -19.90 -6.34 6.77
C GLY A 19 -19.76 -4.98 7.45
N VAL A 20 -20.59 -3.98 7.14
CA VAL A 20 -20.47 -2.62 7.70
C VAL A 20 -20.48 -2.57 9.23
N ASP A 21 -20.99 -3.63 9.89
CA ASP A 21 -21.05 -3.79 11.34
C ASP A 21 -19.81 -4.52 11.92
N GLU A 22 -18.78 -4.79 11.12
CA GLU A 22 -17.56 -5.48 11.57
C GLU A 22 -16.72 -4.59 12.52
N PRO A 23 -16.10 -5.15 13.59
CA PRO A 23 -15.37 -4.37 14.60
C PRO A 23 -14.23 -3.50 14.08
N ILE A 24 -13.66 -3.84 12.92
CA ILE A 24 -12.61 -3.03 12.29
C ILE A 24 -13.03 -1.57 12.09
N PHE A 25 -14.31 -1.30 11.79
CA PHE A 25 -14.78 0.06 11.52
C PHE A 25 -14.74 0.98 12.76
N ASP A 26 -14.63 0.41 13.97
CA ASP A 26 -14.50 1.16 15.21
C ASP A 26 -13.06 1.62 15.50
N VAL A 27 -12.06 1.00 14.85
CA VAL A 27 -10.63 1.25 15.13
C VAL A 27 -9.87 1.91 13.99
N LEU A 28 -10.47 1.98 12.79
CA LEU A 28 -9.80 2.58 11.64
C LEU A 28 -9.58 4.10 11.81
N PRO A 29 -8.48 4.65 11.27
CA PRO A 29 -8.26 6.10 11.28
C PRO A 29 -9.40 6.86 10.58
N GLU A 30 -9.78 8.04 11.08
CA GLU A 30 -10.90 8.83 10.53
C GLU A 30 -10.72 9.17 9.04
N ARG A 31 -9.47 9.35 8.59
CA ARG A 31 -9.11 9.51 7.16
C ARG A 31 -9.59 8.32 6.33
N VAL A 32 -9.35 7.11 6.81
CA VAL A 32 -9.70 5.85 6.12
C VAL A 32 -11.22 5.70 6.12
N LEU A 33 -11.86 5.93 7.27
CA LEU A 33 -13.34 5.92 7.39
C LEU A 33 -14.00 6.93 6.47
N SER A 34 -13.45 8.14 6.38
CA SER A 34 -13.96 9.20 5.49
C SER A 34 -13.90 8.77 4.02
N ASN A 35 -12.81 8.12 3.60
CA ASN A 35 -12.70 7.57 2.24
C ASN A 35 -13.70 6.44 2.01
N LEU A 36 -13.83 5.50 2.95
CA LEU A 36 -14.73 4.36 2.87
C LEU A 36 -16.21 4.75 2.69
N ARG A 37 -16.63 5.89 3.23
CA ARG A 37 -17.99 6.44 3.04
C ARG A 37 -18.28 6.88 1.60
N LEU A 38 -17.25 7.03 0.76
CA LEU A 38 -17.39 7.39 -0.66
C LEU A 38 -17.39 6.12 -1.53
N PRO A 39 -18.49 5.81 -2.25
CA PRO A 39 -18.61 4.60 -3.08
C PRO A 39 -17.53 4.45 -4.14
N THR A 40 -16.99 5.57 -4.62
CA THR A 40 -15.98 5.61 -5.69
C THR A 40 -14.55 5.61 -5.16
N SER A 41 -14.36 5.51 -3.84
CA SER A 41 -13.02 5.49 -3.24
C SER A 41 -12.31 4.17 -3.49
N GLU A 42 -10.98 4.25 -3.58
CA GLU A 42 -10.09 3.09 -3.65
C GLU A 42 -10.25 2.17 -2.42
N ASN A 43 -10.45 2.76 -1.24
CA ASN A 43 -10.63 2.03 0.00
C ASN A 43 -11.93 1.22 0.02
N ALA A 44 -13.05 1.81 -0.42
CA ALA A 44 -14.33 1.09 -0.51
C ALA A 44 -14.26 -0.03 -1.54
N LEU A 45 -13.61 0.21 -2.68
CA LEU A 45 -13.42 -0.82 -3.71
C LEU A 45 -12.57 -1.99 -3.20
N LEU A 46 -11.42 -1.70 -2.58
CA LEU A 46 -10.54 -2.71 -2.00
C LEU A 46 -11.30 -3.57 -1.00
N TRP A 47 -11.94 -2.93 -0.01
CA TRP A 47 -12.72 -3.61 1.00
C TRP A 47 -13.77 -4.51 0.36
N ASN A 48 -14.61 -3.96 -0.53
CA ASN A 48 -15.72 -4.73 -1.08
C ASN A 48 -15.32 -5.91 -1.95
N ILE A 49 -14.17 -5.84 -2.62
CA ILE A 49 -13.67 -6.95 -3.44
C ILE A 49 -13.03 -8.02 -2.57
N THR A 50 -12.26 -7.62 -1.56
CA THR A 50 -11.40 -8.56 -0.81
C THR A 50 -12.04 -9.08 0.47
N TYR A 51 -12.94 -8.32 1.10
CA TYR A 51 -13.62 -8.76 2.30
C TYR A 51 -14.40 -10.07 2.10
N PRO A 52 -15.21 -10.26 1.03
CA PRO A 52 -15.91 -11.52 0.79
C PRO A 52 -14.98 -12.71 0.49
N LEU A 53 -13.82 -12.42 -0.11
CA LEU A 53 -12.81 -13.42 -0.48
C LEU A 53 -12.08 -14.01 0.73
N ALA A 54 -11.80 -13.15 1.70
CA ALA A 54 -10.72 -13.38 2.65
C ALA A 54 -11.20 -13.88 4.01
N GLN A 55 -12.36 -14.52 4.07
CA GLN A 55 -12.95 -14.98 5.32
C GLN A 55 -12.67 -16.46 5.59
N PRO A 56 -11.84 -16.81 6.59
CA PRO A 56 -10.94 -15.95 7.39
C PRO A 56 -9.55 -15.77 6.75
N THR A 57 -9.27 -16.50 5.67
CA THR A 57 -7.96 -16.52 5.00
C THR A 57 -8.12 -16.73 3.51
N ILE A 58 -7.17 -16.25 2.72
CA ILE A 58 -7.05 -16.58 1.28
C ILE A 58 -5.86 -17.50 1.10
N ASN A 59 -5.99 -18.56 0.31
CA ASN A 59 -4.85 -19.41 -0.02
C ASN A 59 -3.90 -18.66 -0.99
N LEU A 60 -2.61 -18.59 -0.66
CA LEU A 60 -1.61 -17.93 -1.48
C LEU A 60 -1.54 -18.51 -2.90
N LEU A 61 -1.62 -19.84 -3.05
CA LEU A 61 -1.55 -20.48 -4.36
C LEU A 61 -2.71 -20.08 -5.26
N GLU A 62 -3.93 -19.95 -4.72
CA GLU A 62 -5.10 -19.46 -5.48
C GLU A 62 -4.86 -18.06 -6.06
N ILE A 63 -4.26 -17.16 -5.28
CA ILE A 63 -3.93 -15.82 -5.77
C ILE A 63 -2.77 -15.88 -6.79
N LEU A 64 -1.78 -16.75 -6.56
CA LEU A 64 -0.64 -16.88 -7.46
C LEU A 64 -1.04 -17.45 -8.82
N GLU A 65 -2.03 -18.33 -8.88
CA GLU A 65 -2.59 -18.91 -10.10
C GLU A 65 -3.27 -17.89 -11.02
N LEU A 66 -3.74 -16.76 -10.46
CA LEU A 66 -4.27 -15.65 -11.24
C LEU A 66 -3.26 -15.20 -12.30
N ARG A 67 -3.75 -14.87 -13.50
CA ARG A 67 -2.90 -14.31 -14.55
C ARG A 67 -2.53 -12.86 -14.19
N PRO A 68 -1.26 -12.57 -13.81
CA PRO A 68 -0.88 -11.22 -13.48
C PRO A 68 -0.84 -10.36 -14.75
N LEU A 69 -1.00 -9.05 -14.55
CA LEU A 69 -0.68 -8.04 -15.57
C LEU A 69 0.84 -7.98 -15.80
N TRP A 70 1.61 -8.17 -14.72
CA TRP A 70 3.07 -8.25 -14.74
C TRP A 70 3.59 -9.09 -13.56
N GLY A 71 4.71 -9.78 -13.77
CA GLY A 71 5.38 -10.60 -12.75
C GLY A 71 5.21 -12.10 -12.99
N THR A 72 5.79 -12.90 -12.10
CA THR A 72 5.88 -14.35 -12.28
C THR A 72 4.56 -15.03 -11.91
N ARG A 73 4.09 -15.93 -12.79
CA ARG A 73 2.88 -16.75 -12.54
C ARG A 73 3.13 -17.83 -11.50
N THR A 74 4.30 -18.45 -11.55
CA THR A 74 4.71 -19.53 -10.66
C THR A 74 5.92 -19.10 -9.85
N LEU A 75 5.85 -19.28 -8.53
CA LEU A 75 6.98 -19.11 -7.63
C LEU A 75 7.35 -20.52 -7.18
N PRO A 76 8.45 -21.12 -7.67
CA PRO A 76 8.84 -22.49 -7.31
C PRO A 76 8.98 -22.69 -5.79
N GLU A 77 9.31 -21.63 -5.06
CA GLU A 77 9.43 -21.60 -3.61
C GLU A 77 8.10 -21.39 -2.87
N ALA A 78 7.00 -21.07 -3.57
CA ALA A 78 5.72 -20.86 -2.91
C ALA A 78 5.11 -22.20 -2.48
N SER A 79 4.92 -22.35 -1.17
CA SER A 79 4.12 -23.41 -0.59
C SER A 79 2.68 -22.96 -0.40
N GLU A 80 1.78 -23.90 -0.12
CA GLU A 80 0.48 -23.57 0.47
C GLU A 80 0.69 -22.70 1.71
N ASP A 81 -0.01 -21.57 1.76
CA ASP A 81 0.00 -20.65 2.88
C ASP A 81 -1.36 -19.95 2.95
N ASN A 82 -2.01 -20.02 4.11
CA ASN A 82 -3.31 -19.40 4.32
C ASN A 82 -3.11 -17.99 4.86
N LEU A 83 -3.36 -17.00 4.02
CA LEU A 83 -3.06 -15.61 4.31
C LEU A 83 -4.24 -14.93 4.99
N THR A 84 -4.01 -14.43 6.20
CA THR A 84 -4.96 -13.61 6.95
C THR A 84 -4.90 -12.16 6.47
N PRO A 85 -6.02 -11.53 6.09
CA PRO A 85 -6.04 -10.13 5.67
C PRO A 85 -5.95 -9.16 6.87
N TYR A 86 -5.16 -8.11 6.71
CA TYR A 86 -5.16 -6.92 7.57
C TYR A 86 -5.32 -5.68 6.70
N TYR A 87 -6.44 -4.97 6.84
CA TYR A 87 -6.78 -3.76 6.10
C TYR A 87 -6.24 -2.54 6.82
N TRP A 88 -5.39 -1.75 6.16
CA TRP A 88 -4.69 -0.63 6.79
C TRP A 88 -3.96 -1.03 8.09
N GLY A 89 -3.57 -2.31 8.18
CA GLY A 89 -2.91 -2.95 9.31
C GLY A 89 -3.84 -3.41 10.44
N TYR A 90 -5.15 -3.51 10.22
CA TYR A 90 -6.12 -4.06 11.17
C TYR A 90 -6.85 -5.28 10.59
N ARG A 91 -7.06 -6.31 11.40
CA ARG A 91 -7.95 -7.42 11.05
C ARG A 91 -9.40 -6.96 11.09
N VAL A 92 -10.27 -7.79 10.50
CA VAL A 92 -11.73 -7.60 10.53
C VAL A 92 -12.29 -7.49 11.96
N ASN A 93 -11.72 -8.21 12.92
CA ASN A 93 -12.09 -8.13 14.33
C ASN A 93 -11.49 -6.92 15.08
N GLY A 94 -10.80 -6.01 14.39
CA GLY A 94 -10.17 -4.82 14.97
C GLY A 94 -8.78 -5.04 15.56
N GLU A 95 -8.23 -6.26 15.55
CA GLU A 95 -6.86 -6.51 16.04
C GLU A 95 -5.81 -5.84 15.13
N ARG A 96 -4.86 -5.12 15.74
CA ARG A 96 -3.72 -4.52 15.05
C ARG A 96 -2.72 -5.59 14.63
N LEU A 97 -2.11 -5.43 13.45
CA LEU A 97 -1.00 -6.27 13.01
C LEU A 97 0.18 -6.15 13.97
N SER A 98 0.57 -7.28 14.58
CA SER A 98 1.68 -7.34 15.52
C SER A 98 2.95 -6.74 14.93
N GLN A 99 3.70 -5.98 15.73
CA GLN A 99 4.95 -5.29 15.39
C GLN A 99 4.86 -4.19 14.33
N LEU A 100 3.69 -3.96 13.72
CA LEU A 100 3.54 -2.95 12.67
C LEU A 100 3.87 -1.55 13.17
N ASP A 101 3.38 -1.17 14.36
CA ASP A 101 3.60 0.19 14.88
C ASP A 101 5.06 0.46 15.22
N GLU A 102 5.78 -0.55 15.73
CA GLU A 102 7.22 -0.48 15.98
C GLU A 102 8.02 -0.37 14.68
N VAL A 103 7.59 -1.06 13.63
CA VAL A 103 8.19 -0.95 12.29
C VAL A 103 7.91 0.42 11.67
N LEU A 104 6.70 0.94 11.80
CA LEU A 104 6.36 2.28 11.32
C LEU A 104 7.17 3.35 12.04
N GLU A 105 7.34 3.25 13.36
CA GLU A 105 8.23 4.16 14.10
C GLU A 105 9.70 4.01 13.67
N LEU A 106 10.15 2.78 13.43
CA LEU A 106 11.52 2.52 12.96
C LEU A 106 11.76 3.09 11.55
N VAL A 107 10.83 2.93 10.63
CA VAL A 107 10.98 3.33 9.22
C VAL A 107 10.60 4.80 9.02
N ASP A 108 9.41 5.21 9.46
CA ASP A 108 8.85 6.54 9.23
C ASP A 108 9.19 7.54 10.37
N GLY A 109 9.34 7.05 11.60
CA GLY A 109 9.56 7.86 12.80
C GLY A 109 8.42 8.85 13.05
N PRO A 110 8.71 10.09 13.52
CA PRO A 110 7.67 11.06 13.88
C PRO A 110 6.97 11.68 12.66
N GLY A 111 7.23 11.18 11.45
CA GLY A 111 6.56 11.62 10.23
C GLY A 111 5.16 11.04 10.10
N LEU A 112 4.49 11.34 8.98
CA LEU A 112 3.24 10.68 8.62
C LEU A 112 3.53 9.18 8.40
N PRO A 113 2.92 8.24 9.12
CA PRO A 113 3.16 6.81 8.93
C PRO A 113 2.81 6.34 7.52
N THR A 114 3.50 5.30 7.07
CA THR A 114 3.18 4.63 5.81
C THR A 114 1.86 3.90 5.97
N GLU A 115 0.89 4.27 5.15
CA GLU A 115 -0.38 3.55 5.07
C GLU A 115 -0.30 2.57 3.90
N VAL A 116 -0.21 1.29 4.22
CA VAL A 116 -0.32 0.19 3.26
C VAL A 116 -1.77 -0.26 3.24
N ASP A 117 -2.35 -0.42 2.04
CA ASP A 117 -3.78 -0.66 1.91
C ASP A 117 -4.21 -2.03 2.46
N LEU A 118 -3.43 -3.07 2.15
CA LEU A 118 -3.71 -4.44 2.57
C LEU A 118 -2.41 -5.21 2.85
N PHE A 119 -2.39 -5.90 4.00
CA PHE A 119 -1.40 -6.92 4.31
C PHE A 119 -2.08 -8.28 4.24
N LEU A 120 -1.40 -9.27 3.67
CA LEU A 120 -1.81 -10.68 3.72
C LEU A 120 -0.72 -11.44 4.46
N LEU A 121 -1.02 -11.87 5.68
CA LEU A 121 -0.06 -12.53 6.58
C LEU A 121 -0.35 -14.03 6.66
N GLY A 122 0.61 -14.83 6.22
CA GLY A 122 0.61 -16.28 6.39
C GLY A 122 1.66 -16.75 7.39
N ARG A 123 1.83 -18.07 7.44
CA ARG A 123 2.87 -18.73 8.24
C ARG A 123 4.26 -18.53 7.64
N HIS A 124 4.35 -18.42 6.32
CA HIS A 124 5.62 -18.34 5.60
C HIS A 124 5.77 -17.03 4.83
N SER A 125 4.64 -16.42 4.46
CA SER A 125 4.60 -15.26 3.58
C SER A 125 4.02 -14.02 4.25
N LEU A 126 4.57 -12.87 3.90
CA LEU A 126 3.98 -11.55 4.15
C LEU A 126 3.85 -10.84 2.81
N VAL A 127 2.61 -10.58 2.40
CA VAL A 127 2.32 -9.80 1.19
C VAL A 127 1.86 -8.41 1.61
N LEU A 128 2.53 -7.37 1.11
CA LEU A 128 2.02 -6.00 1.17
C LEU A 128 1.45 -5.64 -0.19
N VAL A 129 0.26 -5.05 -0.16
CA VAL A 129 -0.50 -4.71 -1.36
C VAL A 129 -0.76 -3.21 -1.38
N GLU A 130 -0.39 -2.59 -2.49
CA GLU A 130 -0.82 -1.24 -2.86
C GLU A 130 -1.97 -1.35 -3.86
N ALA A 131 -3.08 -0.67 -3.59
CA ALA A 131 -4.31 -0.78 -4.36
C ALA A 131 -4.66 0.57 -5.00
N LYS A 132 -4.71 0.62 -6.33
CA LYS A 132 -5.05 1.84 -7.09
C LYS A 132 -6.25 1.60 -7.99
N HIS A 133 -7.10 2.61 -8.14
CA HIS A 133 -8.27 2.57 -9.02
C HIS A 133 -8.28 3.76 -9.97
N MET A 134 -8.30 4.99 -9.43
CA MET A 134 -8.31 6.24 -10.21
C MET A 134 -7.04 7.06 -10.01
N SER A 135 -6.41 6.97 -8.83
CA SER A 135 -5.20 7.72 -8.52
C SER A 135 -3.94 7.06 -9.12
N GLY A 136 -2.88 7.86 -9.27
CA GLY A 136 -1.55 7.34 -9.61
C GLY A 136 -0.76 6.95 -8.37
N LEU A 137 0.44 6.40 -8.56
CA LEU A 137 1.36 6.12 -7.45
C LEU A 137 1.79 7.42 -6.74
N GLY A 138 1.79 7.38 -5.41
CA GLY A 138 2.07 8.53 -4.56
C GLY A 138 3.50 9.03 -4.69
N ARG A 139 3.63 10.35 -4.88
CA ARG A 139 4.91 11.06 -4.94
C ARG A 139 5.31 11.61 -3.57
N CYS A 140 6.56 12.04 -3.46
CA CYS A 140 7.05 12.67 -2.23
C CYS A 140 6.33 14.01 -1.98
N SER A 141 5.60 14.13 -0.87
CA SER A 141 4.88 15.35 -0.51
C SER A 141 5.80 16.54 -0.25
N ARG A 142 7.06 16.29 0.12
CA ARG A 142 8.10 17.32 0.26
C ARG A 142 8.53 17.89 -1.09
N TYR A 143 8.32 17.16 -2.19
CA TYR A 143 8.60 17.66 -3.53
C TYR A 143 7.43 18.49 -4.04
N THR A 144 7.48 19.79 -3.77
CA THR A 144 6.42 20.74 -4.16
C THR A 144 6.97 21.82 -5.07
N ARG A 145 6.15 22.34 -5.99
CA ARG A 145 6.55 23.39 -6.95
C ARG A 145 7.87 23.08 -7.68
N ARG A 146 8.09 21.80 -8.02
CA ARG A 146 9.31 21.25 -8.63
C ARG A 146 10.59 21.45 -7.81
N ARG A 147 10.47 21.54 -6.48
CA ARG A 147 11.59 21.71 -5.54
C ARG A 147 11.59 20.58 -4.52
N CYS A 148 12.74 19.93 -4.38
CA CYS A 148 13.06 19.05 -3.26
C CYS A 148 13.83 19.84 -2.20
N PRO A 149 13.45 19.83 -0.91
CA PRO A 149 14.21 20.48 0.16
C PRO A 149 15.65 19.97 0.32
N GLU A 150 15.93 18.72 -0.11
CA GLU A 150 17.29 18.17 -0.11
C GLU A 150 18.20 18.81 -1.18
N MET A 151 17.59 19.30 -2.27
CA MET A 151 18.33 19.81 -3.44
C MET A 151 18.26 21.34 -3.54
N HIS A 152 17.13 21.92 -3.17
CA HIS A 152 16.85 23.33 -3.25
C HIS A 152 16.82 23.83 -1.82
N LEU A 153 18.00 24.13 -1.29
CA LEU A 153 18.18 24.68 0.05
C LEU A 153 17.37 25.98 0.13
N LEU A 154 16.20 25.91 0.75
CA LEU A 154 15.36 27.07 1.04
C LEU A 154 15.80 27.68 2.37
N ASP A 155 15.76 29.00 2.49
CA ASP A 155 16.04 29.69 3.74
C ASP A 155 15.01 29.28 4.82
N ASP A 156 15.53 28.57 5.81
CA ASP A 156 15.21 28.61 7.24
C ASP A 156 14.10 27.80 7.95
N GLU A 157 13.19 27.03 7.34
CA GLU A 157 12.29 26.15 8.16
C GLU A 157 12.12 24.70 7.69
N MET A 158 12.43 24.37 6.44
CA MET A 158 12.35 22.99 5.91
C MET A 158 13.66 22.19 6.02
N ARG A 159 14.60 22.66 6.85
CA ARG A 159 15.97 22.13 7.04
C ARG A 159 16.06 20.69 7.57
N ARG A 160 14.96 20.05 7.96
CA ARG A 160 15.03 18.66 8.44
C ARG A 160 15.46 17.76 7.28
N PRO A 161 16.58 17.02 7.43
CA PRO A 161 16.96 16.06 6.42
C PRO A 161 15.87 15.01 6.20
N CYS A 162 15.84 14.47 5.00
CA CYS A 162 14.96 13.38 4.64
C CYS A 162 15.41 12.13 5.39
N ARG A 163 14.52 11.62 6.26
CA ARG A 163 14.75 10.40 7.02
C ARG A 163 15.20 9.24 6.13
N TYR A 164 14.62 9.11 4.94
CA TYR A 164 14.91 8.02 4.00
C TYR A 164 16.28 8.10 3.30
N TRP A 165 17.07 9.12 3.63
CA TRP A 165 18.47 9.27 3.20
C TRP A 165 19.45 9.33 4.38
N GLN A 166 18.98 9.11 5.62
CA GLN A 166 19.79 9.21 6.83
C GLN A 166 19.59 8.07 7.83
N GLY A 167 18.34 7.65 8.06
CA GLY A 167 18.05 6.61 9.05
C GLY A 167 18.47 5.26 8.54
N VAL A 168 19.25 4.50 9.31
CA VAL A 168 19.79 3.19 8.88
C VAL A 168 18.68 2.25 8.37
N ALA A 169 17.61 2.07 9.16
CA ALA A 169 16.47 1.23 8.79
C ALA A 169 15.51 1.86 7.75
N ALA A 170 15.60 3.18 7.57
CA ALA A 170 14.75 3.94 6.65
C ALA A 170 15.45 4.25 5.32
N ASN A 171 16.74 3.93 5.19
CA ASN A 171 17.56 4.40 4.07
C ASN A 171 17.16 3.65 2.80
N PHE A 172 16.70 4.40 1.80
CA PHE A 172 16.35 3.84 0.50
C PHE A 172 17.51 3.06 -0.12
N GLU A 173 18.75 3.52 0.05
CA GLU A 173 19.92 2.92 -0.60
C GLU A 173 20.16 1.45 -0.23
N VAL A 174 19.64 1.00 0.93
CA VAL A 174 19.78 -0.38 1.41
C VAL A 174 19.06 -1.36 0.50
N HIS A 175 17.87 -1.00 0.01
CA HIS A 175 17.03 -1.89 -0.78
C HIS A 175 16.77 -1.40 -2.21
N LEU A 176 17.10 -0.13 -2.50
CA LEU A 176 16.74 0.54 -3.75
C LEU A 176 17.92 1.26 -4.40
N GLU A 177 17.98 1.19 -5.72
CA GLU A 177 18.93 1.89 -6.59
C GLU A 177 18.33 3.22 -7.08
N PHE A 178 18.16 4.17 -6.15
CA PHE A 178 17.80 5.55 -6.50
C PHE A 178 18.99 6.41 -6.90
N GLY A 179 20.20 5.87 -6.82
CA GLY A 179 21.43 6.64 -6.85
C GLY A 179 21.72 7.28 -5.48
N PRO A 180 22.74 8.14 -5.40
CA PRO A 180 23.11 8.78 -4.15
C PRO A 180 22.02 9.73 -3.65
N ARG A 181 22.08 10.07 -2.35
CA ARG A 181 21.28 11.16 -1.77
C ARG A 181 21.22 12.39 -2.69
N PRO A 182 20.02 12.92 -2.99
CA PRO A 182 19.85 14.04 -3.90
C PRO A 182 20.71 15.24 -3.49
N GLN A 183 21.56 15.69 -4.41
CA GLN A 183 22.41 16.87 -4.27
C GLN A 183 21.77 18.07 -4.98
N PRO A 184 22.19 19.32 -4.68
CA PRO A 184 21.71 20.49 -5.39
C PRO A 184 21.80 20.33 -6.92
N GLY A 185 20.68 20.55 -7.61
CA GLY A 185 20.57 20.25 -9.04
C GLY A 185 19.19 20.54 -9.60
N LYS A 186 19.03 20.35 -10.93
CA LYS A 186 17.82 20.75 -11.68
C LYS A 186 16.78 19.63 -11.88
N TYR A 187 17.17 18.37 -11.75
CA TYR A 187 16.30 17.23 -12.06
C TYR A 187 15.62 16.67 -10.82
N ALA A 188 14.37 16.21 -10.97
CA ALA A 188 13.67 15.55 -9.88
C ALA A 188 14.39 14.24 -9.50
N PRO A 189 14.60 13.95 -8.21
CA PRO A 189 15.23 12.70 -7.80
C PRO A 189 14.27 11.53 -8.01
N ALA A 190 14.80 10.33 -8.30
CA ALA A 190 13.98 9.14 -8.54
C ALA A 190 13.06 8.81 -7.35
N CYS A 191 13.54 9.03 -6.12
CA CYS A 191 12.77 8.83 -4.90
C CYS A 191 11.49 9.68 -4.82
N ASN A 192 11.39 10.79 -5.57
CA ASN A 192 10.15 11.56 -5.65
C ASN A 192 9.05 10.80 -6.38
N ARG A 193 9.39 10.16 -7.51
CA ARG A 193 8.45 9.43 -8.37
C ARG A 193 7.93 8.16 -7.69
N HIS A 194 8.80 7.51 -6.92
CA HIS A 194 8.56 6.18 -6.34
C HIS A 194 8.33 6.20 -4.83
N TYR A 195 8.07 7.37 -4.26
CA TYR A 195 8.09 7.58 -2.82
C TYR A 195 7.16 6.63 -2.06
N GLN A 196 5.91 6.47 -2.52
CA GLN A 196 4.96 5.58 -1.86
C GLN A 196 5.43 4.12 -1.91
N LEU A 197 5.78 3.61 -3.09
CA LEU A 197 6.24 2.22 -3.25
C LEU A 197 7.52 1.95 -2.46
N ALA A 198 8.45 2.91 -2.43
CA ALA A 198 9.69 2.78 -1.68
C ALA A 198 9.43 2.64 -0.17
N ARG A 199 8.49 3.42 0.37
CA ARG A 199 8.11 3.32 1.80
C ARG A 199 7.41 2.01 2.11
N THR A 200 6.48 1.57 1.27
CA THR A 200 5.83 0.25 1.38
C THR A 200 6.86 -0.87 1.37
N LEU A 201 7.89 -0.78 0.51
CA LEU A 201 8.97 -1.76 0.44
C LEU A 201 9.82 -1.78 1.72
N LEU A 202 10.17 -0.61 2.28
CA LEU A 202 10.93 -0.54 3.54
C LEU A 202 10.13 -1.12 4.72
N VAL A 203 8.85 -0.77 4.84
CA VAL A 203 7.95 -1.33 5.86
C VAL A 203 7.84 -2.85 5.68
N GLY A 204 7.65 -3.32 4.45
CA GLY A 204 7.55 -4.74 4.13
C GLY A 204 8.80 -5.53 4.51
N HIS A 205 10.00 -5.04 4.16
CA HIS A 205 11.25 -5.66 4.55
C HIS A 205 11.44 -5.71 6.07
N ALA A 206 11.25 -4.58 6.75
CA ALA A 206 11.42 -4.49 8.19
C ALA A 206 10.44 -5.40 8.95
N LEU A 207 9.18 -5.43 8.51
CA LEU A 207 8.15 -6.28 9.11
C LEU A 207 8.37 -7.76 8.80
N ALA A 208 8.72 -8.11 7.56
CA ALA A 208 9.04 -9.48 7.18
C ALA A 208 10.23 -10.04 7.96
N LEU A 209 11.27 -9.23 8.19
CA LEU A 209 12.43 -9.63 8.99
C LEU A 209 12.02 -9.97 10.42
N ARG A 210 11.24 -9.10 11.09
CA ARG A 210 10.86 -9.30 12.49
C ARG A 210 9.81 -10.39 12.68
N LEU A 211 8.93 -10.59 11.69
CA LEU A 211 7.96 -11.68 11.70
C LEU A 211 8.56 -12.99 11.21
N GLU A 212 9.79 -12.99 10.67
CA GLU A 212 10.43 -14.14 10.03
C GLU A 212 9.57 -14.72 8.88
N ARG A 213 9.22 -13.84 7.93
CA ARG A 213 8.40 -14.17 6.75
C ARG A 213 9.11 -13.83 5.46
N THR A 214 8.73 -14.51 4.40
CA THR A 214 9.12 -14.17 3.03
C THR A 214 8.30 -12.98 2.56
N PHE A 215 8.97 -11.90 2.16
CA PHE A 215 8.31 -10.68 1.72
C PHE A 215 7.89 -10.74 0.24
N HIS A 216 6.64 -10.36 -0.03
CA HIS A 216 6.07 -10.12 -1.35
C HIS A 216 5.48 -8.71 -1.41
N MET A 217 5.61 -8.04 -2.56
CA MET A 217 5.03 -6.72 -2.77
C MET A 217 4.20 -6.70 -4.04
N TRP A 218 2.90 -6.46 -3.91
CA TRP A 218 1.96 -6.48 -5.03
C TRP A 218 1.32 -5.12 -5.25
N LEU A 219 0.94 -4.89 -6.51
CA LEU A 219 0.11 -3.77 -6.93
C LEU A 219 -1.19 -4.32 -7.51
N ILE A 220 -2.33 -3.75 -7.10
CA ILE A 220 -3.63 -4.04 -7.71
C ILE A 220 -4.09 -2.79 -8.47
N VAL A 221 -4.41 -2.96 -9.76
CA VAL A 221 -4.92 -1.87 -10.63
C VAL A 221 -6.04 -2.36 -11.54
N PRO A 222 -6.85 -1.47 -12.13
CA PRO A 222 -7.77 -1.88 -13.19
C PRO A 222 -6.98 -2.30 -14.43
N ARG A 223 -7.43 -3.37 -15.10
CA ARG A 223 -6.74 -3.89 -16.30
C ARG A 223 -6.59 -2.81 -17.37
N GLU A 224 -7.65 -2.04 -17.64
CA GLU A 224 -7.63 -0.99 -18.66
C GLU A 224 -6.67 0.17 -18.32
N ARG A 225 -6.30 0.33 -17.05
CA ARG A 225 -5.40 1.40 -16.60
C ARG A 225 -3.95 0.97 -16.48
N TRP A 226 -3.63 -0.32 -16.64
CA TRP A 226 -2.27 -0.84 -16.49
C TRP A 226 -1.22 -0.03 -17.26
N GLY A 227 -1.50 0.33 -18.52
CA GLY A 227 -0.56 1.09 -19.34
C GLY A 227 -0.16 2.45 -18.75
N SER A 228 -0.96 3.04 -17.86
CA SER A 228 -0.62 4.29 -17.16
C SER A 228 0.30 4.07 -15.94
N PHE A 229 0.30 2.87 -15.36
CA PHE A 229 1.14 2.49 -14.22
C PHE A 229 2.44 1.82 -14.67
N GLU A 230 2.39 1.07 -15.77
CA GLU A 230 3.48 0.23 -16.26
C GLU A 230 4.83 0.94 -16.32
N PRO A 231 4.99 2.16 -16.89
CA PRO A 231 6.29 2.81 -16.93
C PRO A 231 6.85 3.17 -15.56
N ASN A 232 5.99 3.46 -14.57
CA ASN A 232 6.43 3.75 -13.20
C ASN A 232 6.78 2.45 -12.47
N TRP A 233 5.96 1.41 -12.64
CA TRP A 233 6.19 0.11 -12.02
C TRP A 233 7.46 -0.55 -12.52
N MET A 234 7.70 -0.55 -13.84
CA MET A 234 8.91 -1.10 -14.45
C MET A 234 10.17 -0.37 -13.99
N ASP A 235 10.13 0.97 -13.95
CA ASP A 235 11.25 1.77 -13.43
C ASP A 235 11.47 1.53 -11.93
N PHE A 236 10.42 1.28 -11.14
CA PHE A 236 10.55 0.95 -9.73
C PHE A 236 11.16 -0.44 -9.50
N THR A 237 10.65 -1.48 -10.18
CA THR A 237 11.12 -2.86 -10.00
C THR A 237 12.56 -3.03 -10.44
N GLN A 238 13.00 -2.34 -11.50
CA GLN A 238 14.41 -2.32 -11.93
C GLN A 238 15.37 -1.71 -10.89
N ARG A 239 14.84 -0.97 -9.91
CA ARG A 239 15.64 -0.37 -8.84
C ARG A 239 15.69 -1.22 -7.59
N VAL A 240 14.91 -2.31 -7.51
CA VAL A 240 14.95 -3.20 -6.35
C VAL A 240 16.23 -4.01 -6.40
N ARG A 241 17.03 -3.95 -5.33
CA ARG A 241 18.33 -4.64 -5.24
C ARG A 241 18.21 -6.14 -4.97
N ASP A 242 17.10 -6.57 -4.37
CA ASP A 242 16.86 -7.96 -3.99
C ASP A 242 16.18 -8.72 -5.14
N ASP A 243 16.96 -9.55 -5.85
CA ASP A 243 16.48 -10.41 -6.93
C ASP A 243 15.35 -11.35 -6.50
N GLY A 244 15.40 -11.82 -5.25
CA GLY A 244 14.35 -12.66 -4.67
C GLY A 244 13.05 -11.89 -4.54
N LEU A 245 13.11 -10.68 -3.96
CA LEU A 245 11.94 -9.81 -3.87
C LEU A 245 11.40 -9.49 -5.26
N TRP A 246 12.26 -9.14 -6.22
CA TRP A 246 11.86 -8.83 -7.59
C TRP A 246 11.00 -9.94 -8.20
N ARG A 247 11.38 -11.21 -8.02
CA ARG A 247 10.59 -12.37 -8.51
C ARG A 247 9.22 -12.47 -7.86
N ARG A 248 9.11 -12.04 -6.60
CA ARG A 248 7.89 -12.04 -5.76
C ARG A 248 7.05 -10.78 -5.92
N MET A 249 7.49 -9.80 -6.71
CA MET A 249 6.69 -8.64 -7.07
C MET A 249 5.71 -8.96 -8.19
N ARG A 250 4.47 -8.48 -8.07
CA ARG A 250 3.41 -8.75 -9.05
C ARG A 250 2.49 -7.56 -9.22
N VAL A 251 1.87 -7.48 -10.39
CA VAL A 251 0.73 -6.61 -10.65
C VAL A 251 -0.47 -7.47 -10.99
N LEU A 252 -1.54 -7.31 -10.21
CA LEU A 252 -2.80 -8.02 -10.39
C LEU A 252 -3.86 -7.04 -10.87
N ALA A 253 -4.80 -7.57 -11.67
CA ALA A 253 -5.95 -6.80 -12.10
C ALA A 253 -7.08 -6.95 -11.08
N TRP A 254 -7.81 -5.87 -10.77
CA TRP A 254 -9.01 -5.95 -9.92
C TRP A 254 -9.99 -7.02 -10.41
N GLU A 255 -10.13 -7.16 -11.72
CA GLU A 255 -11.05 -8.08 -12.38
C GLU A 255 -10.66 -9.54 -12.13
N GLU A 256 -9.38 -9.86 -12.02
CA GLU A 256 -8.92 -11.21 -11.71
C GLU A 256 -9.17 -11.55 -10.24
N ILE A 257 -8.99 -10.59 -9.34
CA ILE A 257 -9.26 -10.78 -7.91
C ILE A 257 -10.76 -10.98 -7.68
N ARG A 258 -11.62 -10.20 -8.34
CA ARG A 258 -13.07 -10.39 -8.27
C ARG A 258 -13.51 -11.79 -8.67
N ARG A 259 -12.87 -12.40 -9.68
CA ARG A 259 -13.22 -13.77 -10.11
C ARG A 259 -13.03 -14.82 -9.01
N LEU A 260 -12.10 -14.61 -8.08
CA LEU A 260 -11.95 -15.50 -6.93
C LEU A 260 -13.17 -15.46 -6.00
N SER A 261 -13.98 -14.40 -6.04
CA SER A 261 -15.06 -14.16 -5.07
C SER A 261 -16.36 -14.81 -5.47
N GLY A 262 -16.44 -15.34 -6.69
CA GLY A 262 -17.68 -15.83 -7.27
C GLY A 262 -18.73 -14.74 -7.49
N VAL A 263 -18.37 -13.46 -7.37
CA VAL A 263 -19.20 -12.26 -7.60
C VAL A 263 -18.84 -11.58 -8.91
#